data_AF-A0A938QXV4-F1
#
_entry.id   AF-A0A938QXV4-F1
#
_cell.length_a   1.000
_cell.length_b   1.000
_cell.length_c   1.000
_cell.angle_alpha   90.00
_cell.angle_beta   90.00
_cell.angle_gamma   90.00
#
_symmetry.space_group_name_H-M   'P 1'
#
loop_
_entity.id
_entity.type
_entity.pdbx_description
1 polymer ?
#
loop_
_entity_poly.entity_id
_entity_poly.type
_entity_poly.pdbx_seq_one_letter_code
_entity_poly.pdbx_strand_id
1 'polypeptide(L)'
;MTEEIEDRFENLEMELAKTKAELSKVNHRNLWLLGGAVLMAGLLAFVWASAVHQNIRANQFMLLDDKGRMFAWLLRHKDNTTLHLYGREGLITGAQLDAYKDGATLHLCDELGFKRSAWLAADKDGSILRLSGEKDKGAAWLAVDKDGTSLNLSGEKSKGAAWLAVDKDGSSLRLSGEKSKGAAWLAVDEYGASLKLYDEKGKLRALLNVSKDGEPGLYFLDEKGKIVKSLTIP
;
A
#
# COMPACT_ATOMS: atom_id res chain seq x y z
N MET A 1 2.82 -41.26 -94.75
CA MET A 1 2.60 -39.96 -94.07
C MET A 1 1.75 -40.13 -92.81
N THR A 2 0.83 -41.10 -92.73
CA THR A 2 0.03 -41.43 -91.53
C THR A 2 0.83 -42.16 -90.45
N GLU A 3 1.66 -43.14 -90.82
CA GLU A 3 2.45 -43.96 -89.89
C GLU A 3 3.48 -43.15 -89.06
N GLU A 4 4.14 -42.17 -89.69
CA GLU A 4 5.10 -41.28 -89.03
C GLU A 4 4.45 -40.29 -88.03
N ILE A 5 3.16 -39.97 -88.22
CA ILE A 5 2.39 -39.13 -87.29
C ILE A 5 1.96 -39.95 -86.08
N GLU A 6 1.62 -41.22 -86.29
CA GLU A 6 1.19 -42.17 -85.25
C GLU A 6 2.34 -42.53 -84.31
N ASP A 7 3.52 -42.85 -84.84
CA ASP A 7 4.74 -43.10 -84.04
C ASP A 7 5.15 -41.87 -83.20
N ARG A 8 5.03 -40.67 -83.78
CA ARG A 8 5.32 -39.42 -83.06
C ARG A 8 4.29 -39.15 -81.96
N PHE A 9 3.04 -39.52 -82.19
CA PHE A 9 1.97 -39.38 -81.20
C PHE A 9 2.17 -40.36 -80.04
N GLU A 10 2.48 -41.63 -80.33
CA GLU A 10 2.80 -42.63 -79.30
C GLU A 10 4.03 -42.25 -78.47
N ASN A 11 5.08 -41.73 -79.12
CA ASN A 11 6.26 -41.26 -78.42
C ASN A 11 5.96 -40.04 -77.51
N LEU A 12 5.09 -39.13 -77.97
CA LEU A 12 4.62 -38.00 -77.16
C LEU A 12 3.78 -38.46 -75.96
N GLU A 13 2.90 -39.45 -76.13
CA GLU A 13 2.12 -40.03 -75.02
C GLU A 13 3.03 -40.72 -73.99
N MET A 14 4.08 -41.39 -74.45
CA MET A 14 5.07 -42.03 -73.60
C MET A 14 5.90 -41.01 -72.81
N GLU A 15 6.36 -39.93 -73.46
CA GLU A 15 7.04 -38.82 -72.78
C GLU A 15 6.11 -38.12 -71.78
N LEU A 16 4.84 -37.94 -72.12
CA LEU A 16 3.83 -37.35 -71.25
C LEU A 16 3.56 -38.23 -70.01
N ALA A 17 3.47 -39.54 -70.19
CA ALA A 17 3.30 -40.49 -69.10
C ALA A 17 4.52 -40.50 -68.16
N LYS A 18 5.74 -40.48 -68.74
CA LYS A 18 6.99 -40.45 -68.00
C LYS A 18 7.18 -39.15 -67.21
N THR A 19 6.87 -38.01 -67.82
CA THR A 19 6.93 -36.69 -67.16
C THR A 19 5.90 -36.58 -66.03
N LYS A 20 4.67 -37.08 -66.21
CA LYS A 20 3.67 -37.13 -65.13
C LYS A 20 4.08 -38.04 -63.97
N ALA A 21 4.72 -39.17 -64.27
CA ALA A 21 5.24 -40.09 -63.25
C ALA A 21 6.41 -39.49 -62.45
N GLU A 22 7.32 -38.75 -63.11
CA GLU A 22 8.40 -38.05 -62.41
C GLU A 22 7.87 -36.84 -61.60
N LEU A 23 6.90 -36.11 -62.15
CA LEU A 23 6.26 -35.00 -61.46
C LEU A 23 5.52 -35.46 -60.20
N SER A 24 4.82 -36.59 -60.24
CA SER A 24 4.10 -37.14 -59.09
C SER A 24 5.06 -37.58 -57.97
N LYS A 25 6.20 -38.20 -58.31
CA LYS A 25 7.25 -38.55 -57.35
C LYS A 25 7.86 -37.31 -56.66
N VAL A 26 8.17 -36.27 -57.44
CA VAL A 26 8.71 -35.02 -56.92
C VAL A 26 7.68 -34.30 -56.04
N ASN A 27 6.41 -34.26 -56.46
CA ASN A 27 5.35 -33.63 -55.69
C ASN A 27 5.11 -34.36 -54.35
N HIS A 28 5.15 -35.70 -54.34
CA HIS A 28 5.02 -36.47 -53.11
C HIS A 28 6.20 -36.20 -52.16
N ARG A 29 7.43 -36.14 -52.67
CA ARG A 29 8.62 -35.77 -51.88
C ARG A 29 8.53 -34.35 -51.32
N ASN A 30 8.08 -33.39 -52.13
CA ASN A 30 7.91 -32.00 -51.69
C ASN A 30 6.80 -31.85 -50.64
N LEU A 31 5.72 -32.65 -50.75
CA LEU A 31 4.65 -32.69 -49.76
C LEU A 31 5.16 -33.20 -48.40
N TRP A 32 5.99 -34.25 -48.38
CA TRP A 32 6.63 -34.74 -47.16
C TRP A 32 7.61 -33.72 -46.56
N LEU A 33 8.38 -33.01 -47.40
CA LEU A 33 9.28 -31.95 -46.94
C LEU A 33 8.53 -30.75 -46.34
N LEU A 34 7.44 -30.31 -46.99
CA LEU A 34 6.57 -29.25 -46.47
C LEU A 34 5.89 -29.65 -45.16
N GLY A 35 5.38 -30.88 -45.06
CA GLY A 35 4.79 -31.40 -43.83
C GLY A 35 5.79 -31.44 -42.68
N GLY A 36 7.03 -31.87 -42.94
CA GLY A 36 8.11 -31.85 -41.95
C GLY A 36 8.48 -30.44 -41.49
N ALA A 37 8.54 -29.47 -42.42
CA ALA A 37 8.82 -28.07 -42.10
C ALA A 37 7.72 -27.43 -41.24
N VAL A 38 6.44 -27.70 -41.53
CA VAL A 38 5.31 -27.21 -40.73
C VAL A 38 5.31 -27.82 -39.33
N LEU A 39 5.60 -29.12 -39.21
CA LEU A 39 5.73 -29.77 -37.90
C LEU A 39 6.89 -29.20 -37.08
N MET A 40 8.04 -28.96 -37.70
CA MET A 40 9.17 -28.30 -37.03
C MET A 40 8.86 -26.86 -36.62
N ALA A 41 8.20 -26.07 -37.47
CA ALA A 41 7.78 -24.72 -37.13
C ALA A 41 6.76 -24.73 -35.98
N GLY A 42 5.82 -25.68 -35.96
CA GLY A 42 4.87 -25.87 -34.88
C GLY A 42 5.55 -26.27 -33.56
N LEU A 43 6.53 -27.18 -33.60
CA LEU A 43 7.33 -27.55 -32.43
C LEU A 43 8.15 -26.37 -31.90
N LEU A 44 8.78 -25.58 -32.79
CA LEU A 44 9.52 -24.38 -32.41
C LEU A 44 8.61 -23.32 -31.80
N ALA A 45 7.42 -23.09 -32.37
CA ALA A 45 6.43 -22.17 -31.83
C ALA A 45 5.89 -22.64 -30.47
N PHE A 46 5.70 -23.95 -30.28
CA PHE A 46 5.32 -24.53 -28.98
C PHE A 46 6.42 -24.33 -27.94
N VAL A 47 7.70 -24.55 -28.29
CA VAL A 47 8.84 -24.30 -27.39
C VAL A 47 8.91 -22.82 -27.00
N TRP A 48 8.73 -21.91 -27.96
CA TRP A 48 8.70 -20.46 -27.70
C TRP A 48 7.51 -20.02 -26.84
N ALA A 49 6.31 -20.55 -27.09
CA ALA A 49 5.14 -20.30 -26.25
C ALA A 49 5.30 -20.90 -24.84
N SER A 50 6.08 -21.99 -24.73
CA SER A 50 6.46 -22.61 -23.46
C SER A 50 7.66 -21.98 -22.78
N ALA A 51 8.25 -20.89 -23.33
CA ALA A 51 9.10 -19.95 -22.61
C ALA A 51 8.22 -19.13 -21.63
N VAL A 52 7.58 -19.91 -20.78
CA VAL A 52 6.73 -19.63 -19.66
C VAL A 52 7.52 -18.78 -18.69
N HIS A 53 6.86 -17.78 -18.12
CA HIS A 53 7.33 -17.01 -16.99
C HIS A 53 8.00 -17.95 -15.99
N GLN A 54 9.33 -17.84 -15.84
CA GLN A 54 10.09 -18.61 -14.87
C GLN A 54 9.67 -18.15 -13.48
N ASN A 55 8.69 -18.85 -12.90
CA ASN A 55 8.23 -18.62 -11.54
C ASN A 55 9.27 -19.19 -10.59
N ILE A 56 10.15 -18.32 -10.07
CA ILE A 56 11.07 -18.72 -9.01
C ILE A 56 10.26 -18.82 -7.71
N ARG A 57 10.22 -20.02 -7.12
CA ARG A 57 9.59 -20.27 -5.82
C ARG A 57 10.68 -20.43 -4.77
N ALA A 58 10.73 -19.51 -3.83
CA ALA A 58 11.63 -19.57 -2.70
C ALA A 58 10.93 -19.04 -1.46
N ASN A 59 11.37 -19.50 -0.29
CA ASN A 59 10.95 -18.92 0.98
C ASN A 59 11.69 -17.60 1.27
N GLN A 60 12.80 -17.36 0.56
CA GLN A 60 13.67 -16.20 0.75
C GLN A 60 14.23 -15.71 -0.59
N PHE A 61 14.27 -14.40 -0.79
CA PHE A 61 15.01 -13.74 -1.87
C PHE A 61 15.89 -12.64 -1.27
N MET A 62 17.20 -12.75 -1.49
CA MET A 62 18.19 -11.79 -1.02
C MET A 62 18.79 -11.06 -2.21
N LEU A 63 18.75 -9.73 -2.17
CA LEU A 63 19.48 -8.88 -3.11
C LEU A 63 20.79 -8.45 -2.46
N LEU A 64 21.90 -8.86 -3.06
CA LEU A 64 23.26 -8.60 -2.58
C LEU A 64 24.00 -7.69 -3.55
N ASP A 65 24.99 -6.96 -3.04
CA ASP A 65 25.98 -6.27 -3.86
C ASP A 65 27.15 -7.19 -4.26
N ASP A 66 28.09 -6.66 -5.04
CA ASP A 66 29.31 -7.35 -5.48
C ASP A 66 30.23 -7.79 -4.32
N LYS A 67 30.08 -7.17 -3.16
CA LYS A 67 30.80 -7.48 -1.92
C LYS A 67 30.00 -8.37 -0.96
N GLY A 68 28.81 -8.82 -1.35
CA GLY A 68 27.91 -9.65 -0.55
C GLY A 68 27.09 -8.91 0.51
N ARG A 69 27.02 -7.58 0.47
CA ARG A 69 26.20 -6.77 1.39
C ARG A 69 24.73 -6.81 0.96
N MET A 70 23.81 -6.93 1.91
CA MET A 70 22.38 -6.95 1.64
C MET A 70 21.82 -5.57 1.28
N PHE A 71 21.01 -5.52 0.22
CA PHE A 71 20.19 -4.36 -0.17
C PHE A 71 18.70 -4.60 0.06
N ALA A 72 18.24 -5.83 -0.16
CA ALA A 72 16.85 -6.19 0.09
C ALA A 72 16.75 -7.66 0.51
N TRP A 73 15.76 -7.96 1.34
CA TRP A 73 15.45 -9.32 1.73
C TRP A 73 13.94 -9.51 1.80
N LEU A 74 13.40 -10.34 0.91
CA LEU A 74 12.02 -10.82 0.96
C LEU A 74 12.01 -12.18 1.62
N LEU A 75 11.21 -12.34 2.69
CA LEU A 75 11.18 -13.52 3.53
C LEU A 75 9.74 -13.90 3.84
N ARG A 76 9.41 -15.18 3.67
CA ARG A 76 8.17 -15.78 4.16
C ARG A 76 8.43 -16.49 5.49
N HIS A 77 7.81 -15.99 6.55
CA HIS A 77 7.73 -16.69 7.83
C HIS A 77 6.45 -17.54 7.90
N LYS A 78 6.25 -18.19 9.05
CA LYS A 78 5.04 -18.95 9.34
C LYS A 78 3.80 -18.05 9.38
N ASP A 79 3.93 -16.89 10.01
CA ASP A 79 2.78 -16.04 10.39
C ASP A 79 2.73 -14.71 9.61
N ASN A 80 3.80 -14.34 8.90
CA ASN A 80 3.87 -13.14 8.07
C ASN A 80 4.82 -13.29 6.87
N THR A 81 4.75 -12.32 5.96
CA THR A 81 5.74 -12.10 4.89
C THR A 81 6.36 -10.73 5.08
N THR A 82 7.68 -10.65 5.04
CA THR A 82 8.43 -9.41 5.31
C THR A 82 9.33 -9.06 4.13
N LEU A 83 9.38 -7.78 3.79
CA LEU A 83 10.37 -7.18 2.89
C LEU A 83 11.20 -6.17 3.69
N HIS A 84 12.48 -6.44 3.86
CA HIS A 84 13.45 -5.47 4.36
C HIS A 84 14.16 -4.80 3.20
N LEU A 85 14.32 -3.49 3.26
CA LEU A 85 15.18 -2.69 2.40
C LEU A 85 16.29 -2.08 3.25
N TYR A 86 17.54 -2.33 2.90
CA TYR A 86 18.71 -1.91 3.66
C TYR A 86 19.30 -0.62 3.09
N GLY A 87 19.85 0.21 3.98
CA GLY A 87 20.59 1.43 3.61
C GLY A 87 21.95 1.14 2.97
N ARG A 88 22.65 2.20 2.55
CA ARG A 88 23.89 2.18 1.74
C ARG A 88 25.06 1.36 2.32
N GLU A 89 25.04 1.07 3.62
CA GLU A 89 26.07 0.27 4.29
C GLU A 89 25.63 -1.17 4.60
N GLY A 90 24.41 -1.58 4.27
CA GLY A 90 23.90 -2.95 4.48
C GLY A 90 23.67 -3.34 5.94
N LEU A 91 23.98 -2.46 6.90
CA LEU A 91 23.91 -2.74 8.33
C LEU A 91 22.56 -2.41 8.97
N ILE A 92 21.75 -1.56 8.32
CA ILE A 92 20.52 -1.01 8.91
C ILE A 92 19.40 -1.09 7.88
N THR A 93 18.28 -1.68 8.30
CA THR A 93 17.02 -1.65 7.55
C THR A 93 16.55 -0.21 7.47
N GLY A 94 16.51 0.39 6.28
CA GLY A 94 15.96 1.73 6.03
C GLY A 94 14.44 1.71 5.87
N ALA A 95 13.88 0.61 5.38
CA ALA A 95 12.44 0.40 5.33
C ALA A 95 12.08 -1.08 5.51
N GLN A 96 10.93 -1.34 6.12
CA GLN A 96 10.39 -2.67 6.33
C GLN A 96 8.90 -2.69 6.02
N LEU A 97 8.46 -3.67 5.24
CA LEU A 97 7.05 -3.94 4.95
C LEU A 97 6.71 -5.33 5.47
N ASP A 98 5.72 -5.45 6.34
CA ASP A 98 5.21 -6.73 6.83
C ASP A 98 3.75 -6.92 6.41
N ALA A 99 3.44 -8.10 5.88
CA ALA A 99 2.09 -8.55 5.62
C ALA A 99 1.77 -9.72 6.56
N TYR A 100 0.84 -9.50 7.47
CA TYR A 100 0.30 -10.49 8.40
C TYR A 100 -1.03 -11.04 7.86
N LYS A 101 -1.58 -12.05 8.54
CA LYS A 101 -2.92 -12.56 8.23
C LYS A 101 -4.01 -11.50 8.36
N ASP A 102 -3.94 -10.70 9.42
CA ASP A 102 -5.00 -9.77 9.81
C ASP A 102 -4.58 -8.29 9.72
N GLY A 103 -3.49 -7.99 9.00
CA GLY A 103 -3.01 -6.63 8.86
C GLY A 103 -1.68 -6.50 8.12
N ALA A 104 -1.21 -5.27 7.97
CA ALA A 104 0.08 -4.96 7.37
C ALA A 104 0.71 -3.73 8.02
N THR A 105 2.04 -3.67 7.99
CA THR A 105 2.81 -2.53 8.48
C THR A 105 3.86 -2.09 7.48
N LEU A 106 4.10 -0.78 7.39
CA LEU A 106 5.25 -0.18 6.73
C LEU A 106 6.00 0.67 7.76
N HIS A 107 7.27 0.37 7.95
CA HIS A 107 8.18 1.09 8.82
C HIS A 107 9.25 1.75 7.97
N LEU A 108 9.49 3.04 8.17
CA LEU A 108 10.68 3.73 7.69
C LEU A 108 11.58 4.00 8.88
N CYS A 109 12.81 3.55 8.82
CA CYS A 109 13.78 3.58 9.92
C CYS A 109 14.87 4.62 9.64
N ASP A 110 15.49 5.14 10.70
CA ASP A 110 16.65 6.02 10.58
C ASP A 110 17.97 5.24 10.71
N GLU A 111 19.09 5.96 10.65
CA GLU A 111 20.44 5.39 10.85
C GLU A 111 20.66 4.78 12.26
N LEU A 112 19.71 4.91 13.18
CA LEU A 112 19.74 4.28 14.50
C LEU A 112 18.72 3.12 14.61
N GLY A 113 18.07 2.75 13.49
CA GLY A 113 17.04 1.72 13.41
C GLY A 113 15.62 2.26 13.65
N PHE A 114 14.82 1.57 14.46
CA PHE A 114 13.41 1.92 14.67
C PHE A 114 13.18 3.22 15.46
N LYS A 115 14.23 3.85 15.99
CA LYS A 115 14.14 4.89 17.04
C LYS A 115 13.82 6.30 16.53
N ARG A 116 13.75 6.52 15.21
CA ARG A 116 13.27 7.79 14.62
C ARG A 116 12.45 7.52 13.35
N SER A 117 11.36 6.78 13.52
CA SER A 117 10.64 6.15 12.42
C SER A 117 9.34 6.85 12.02
N ALA A 118 8.97 6.65 10.74
CA ALA A 118 7.60 6.76 10.29
C ALA A 118 6.98 5.35 10.26
N TRP A 119 5.72 5.24 10.69
CA TRP A 119 5.02 3.97 10.78
C TRP A 119 3.63 4.11 10.20
N LEU A 120 3.28 3.21 9.28
CA LEU A 120 1.93 3.01 8.78
C LEU A 120 1.50 1.60 9.15
N ALA A 121 0.34 1.44 9.75
CA ALA A 121 -0.23 0.13 10.02
C ALA A 121 -1.73 0.13 9.74
N ALA A 122 -2.23 -1.02 9.34
CA ALA A 122 -3.65 -1.29 9.24
C ALA A 122 -3.93 -2.75 9.62
N ASP A 123 -4.99 -2.97 10.38
CA ASP A 123 -5.51 -4.28 10.74
C ASP A 123 -7.05 -4.28 10.73
N LYS A 124 -7.65 -5.32 11.31
CA LYS A 124 -9.11 -5.46 11.41
C LYS A 124 -9.78 -4.38 12.28
N ASP A 125 -9.04 -3.75 13.19
CA ASP A 125 -9.58 -2.82 14.20
C ASP A 125 -9.35 -1.35 13.80
N GLY A 126 -8.37 -1.08 12.92
CA GLY A 126 -8.17 0.26 12.39
C GLY A 126 -6.89 0.44 11.59
N SER A 127 -6.53 1.71 11.38
CA SER A 127 -5.31 2.12 10.73
C SER A 127 -4.68 3.32 11.42
N ILE A 128 -3.35 3.39 11.38
CA ILE A 128 -2.58 4.48 11.95
C ILE A 128 -1.43 4.87 11.02
N LEU A 129 -1.25 6.18 10.84
CA LEU A 129 -0.04 6.77 10.31
C LEU A 129 0.62 7.58 11.44
N ARG A 130 1.88 7.31 11.74
CA ARG A 130 2.65 7.99 12.76
C ARG A 130 3.98 8.48 12.21
N LEU A 131 4.34 9.70 12.56
CA LEU A 131 5.66 10.30 12.37
C LEU A 131 6.24 10.60 13.75
N SER A 132 7.39 10.00 14.08
CA SER A 132 8.07 10.21 15.35
C SER A 132 9.23 11.21 15.22
N GLY A 133 9.37 12.09 16.21
CA GLY A 133 10.53 12.97 16.35
C GLY A 133 11.76 12.25 16.93
N GLU A 134 12.82 13.01 17.19
CA GLU A 134 14.10 12.45 17.65
C GLU A 134 13.97 11.72 18.99
N LYS A 135 14.41 10.45 19.07
CA LYS A 135 14.36 9.62 20.30
C LYS A 135 12.92 9.43 20.84
N ASP A 136 11.96 9.23 19.94
CA ASP A 136 10.52 9.14 20.23
C ASP A 136 9.94 10.37 20.95
N LYS A 137 10.62 11.53 20.83
CA LYS A 137 10.16 12.79 21.42
C LYS A 137 9.29 13.54 20.42
N GLY A 138 8.03 13.66 20.79
CA GLY A 138 7.03 14.27 19.92
C GLY A 138 6.62 13.34 18.80
N ALA A 139 5.33 13.32 18.52
CA ALA A 139 4.75 12.51 17.47
C ALA A 139 3.58 13.24 16.85
N ALA A 140 3.49 13.15 15.54
CA ALA A 140 2.27 13.42 14.79
C ALA A 140 1.67 12.07 14.40
N TRP A 141 0.39 11.86 14.67
CA TRP A 141 -0.29 10.65 14.21
C TRP A 141 -1.73 10.91 13.80
N LEU A 142 -2.15 10.18 12.78
CA LEU A 142 -3.51 10.07 12.29
C LEU A 142 -3.96 8.63 12.53
N ALA A 143 -5.07 8.43 13.22
CA ALA A 143 -5.67 7.12 13.42
C ALA A 143 -7.14 7.11 13.03
N VAL A 144 -7.58 5.97 12.51
CA VAL A 144 -8.98 5.66 12.22
C VAL A 144 -9.25 4.28 12.78
N ASP A 145 -10.23 4.15 13.66
CA ASP A 145 -10.66 2.88 14.24
C ASP A 145 -12.20 2.83 14.37
N LYS A 146 -12.70 1.80 15.06
CA LYS A 146 -14.14 1.63 15.32
C LYS A 146 -14.79 2.75 16.13
N ASP A 147 -14.01 3.51 16.90
CA ASP A 147 -14.50 4.55 17.80
C ASP A 147 -14.45 5.92 17.13
N GLY A 148 -13.56 6.12 16.16
CA GLY A 148 -13.58 7.33 15.33
C GLY A 148 -12.29 7.59 14.57
N THR A 149 -12.13 8.86 14.18
CA THR A 149 -10.92 9.37 13.53
C THR A 149 -10.26 10.41 14.43
N SER A 150 -8.94 10.35 14.56
CA SER A 150 -8.20 11.33 15.32
C SER A 150 -6.88 11.74 14.67
N LEU A 151 -6.54 13.02 14.80
CA LEU A 151 -5.25 13.60 14.47
C LEU A 151 -4.66 14.19 15.75
N ASN A 152 -3.42 13.83 16.06
CA ASN A 152 -2.72 14.31 17.23
C ASN A 152 -1.34 14.85 16.85
N LEU A 153 -1.00 16.00 17.42
CA LEU A 153 0.33 16.58 17.38
C LEU A 153 0.80 16.75 18.81
N SER A 154 1.93 16.13 19.16
CA SER A 154 2.48 16.18 20.51
C SER A 154 3.90 16.75 20.52
N GLY A 155 4.19 17.57 21.54
CA GLY A 155 5.53 18.13 21.77
C GLY A 155 6.53 17.11 22.34
N GLU A 156 7.77 17.57 22.56
CA GLU A 156 8.84 16.76 23.15
C GLU A 156 8.37 16.13 24.48
N LYS A 157 8.49 14.79 24.60
CA LYS A 157 8.03 13.97 25.73
C LYS A 157 6.50 13.85 25.89
N SER A 158 5.75 13.96 24.80
CA SER A 158 4.27 13.89 24.80
C SER A 158 3.62 14.99 25.63
N LYS A 159 4.32 16.12 25.77
CA LYS A 159 3.90 17.25 26.58
C LYS A 159 3.38 18.36 25.68
N GLY A 160 2.16 18.82 25.97
CA GLY A 160 1.43 19.75 25.12
C GLY A 160 0.96 19.03 23.86
N ALA A 161 -0.35 19.10 23.61
CA ALA A 161 -0.95 18.38 22.50
C ALA A 161 -2.03 19.21 21.81
N ALA A 162 -2.00 19.19 20.49
CA ALA A 162 -3.17 19.49 19.69
C ALA A 162 -3.83 18.17 19.31
N TRP A 163 -5.10 18.01 19.62
CA TRP A 163 -5.87 16.82 19.31
C TRP A 163 -7.16 17.22 18.59
N LEU A 164 -7.36 16.67 17.41
CA LEU A 164 -8.59 16.76 16.63
C LEU A 164 -9.20 15.37 16.60
N ALA A 165 -10.47 15.22 16.98
CA ALA A 165 -11.15 13.93 16.98
C ALA A 165 -12.58 14.07 16.47
N VAL A 166 -13.05 13.05 15.77
CA VAL A 166 -14.45 12.85 15.42
C VAL A 166 -14.81 11.42 15.81
N ASP A 167 -15.77 11.29 16.73
CA ASP A 167 -16.23 10.01 17.27
C ASP A 167 -17.75 10.01 17.44
N LYS A 168 -18.28 8.97 18.10
CA LYS A 168 -19.72 8.84 18.40
C LYS A 168 -20.30 9.96 19.26
N ASP A 169 -19.47 10.66 20.04
CA ASP A 169 -19.88 11.71 20.97
C ASP A 169 -19.77 13.10 20.32
N GLY A 170 -19.06 13.21 19.19
CA GLY A 170 -19.07 14.39 18.35
C GLY A 170 -17.72 14.73 17.74
N SER A 171 -17.55 16.00 17.37
CA SER A 171 -16.30 16.52 16.83
C SER A 171 -15.62 17.44 17.83
N SER A 172 -14.32 17.32 18.01
CA SER A 172 -13.58 18.16 18.95
C SER A 172 -12.17 18.53 18.53
N LEU A 173 -11.76 19.73 18.91
CA LEU A 173 -10.38 20.22 18.88
C LEU A 173 -9.95 20.63 20.29
N ARG A 174 -8.87 20.04 20.78
CA ARG A 174 -8.27 20.35 22.07
C ARG A 174 -6.84 20.83 21.88
N LEU A 175 -6.51 21.95 22.52
CA LEU A 175 -5.14 22.45 22.65
C LEU A 175 -4.76 22.43 24.12
N SER A 176 -3.67 21.74 24.49
CA SER A 176 -3.17 21.66 25.87
C SER A 176 -1.72 22.14 25.99
N GLY A 177 -1.39 22.71 27.16
CA GLY A 177 -0.03 23.14 27.49
C GLY A 177 0.89 22.01 27.93
N GLU A 178 2.20 22.27 27.92
CA GLU A 178 3.26 21.29 28.23
C GLU A 178 3.16 20.70 29.66
N LYS A 179 2.73 21.50 30.63
CA LYS A 179 2.79 21.18 32.06
C LYS A 179 1.45 21.05 32.75
N SER A 180 0.35 21.28 32.04
CA SER A 180 -0.93 21.50 32.69
C SER A 180 -2.07 20.74 32.03
N LYS A 181 -3.11 20.47 32.83
CA LYS A 181 -4.42 20.05 32.30
C LYS A 181 -5.17 21.23 31.67
N GLY A 182 -4.60 22.44 31.74
CA GLY A 182 -5.11 23.64 31.10
C GLY A 182 -5.21 23.41 29.61
N ALA A 183 -6.42 23.60 29.11
CA ALA A 183 -6.76 23.33 27.73
C ALA A 183 -7.81 24.31 27.24
N ALA A 184 -7.71 24.64 25.95
CA ALA A 184 -8.85 25.13 25.20
C ALA A 184 -9.48 23.93 24.48
N TRP A 185 -10.78 23.77 24.61
CA TRP A 185 -11.52 22.68 24.00
C TRP A 185 -12.71 23.24 23.23
N LEU A 186 -12.65 23.14 21.91
CA LEU A 186 -13.76 23.39 21.00
C LEU A 186 -14.44 22.05 20.70
N ALA A 187 -15.75 21.95 20.88
CA ALA A 187 -16.50 20.73 20.64
C ALA A 187 -17.88 21.02 20.03
N VAL A 188 -18.35 20.09 19.21
CA VAL A 188 -19.74 19.99 18.77
C VAL A 188 -20.20 18.59 19.12
N ASP A 189 -21.15 18.49 20.05
CA ASP A 189 -21.69 17.24 20.59
C ASP A 189 -23.23 17.28 20.69
N GLU A 190 -23.84 16.28 21.33
CA GLU A 190 -25.30 16.20 21.51
C GLU A 190 -25.91 17.40 22.28
N TYR A 191 -25.09 18.18 23.00
CA TYR A 191 -25.50 19.36 23.76
C TYR A 191 -25.34 20.67 22.97
N GLY A 192 -24.71 20.62 21.79
CA GLY A 192 -24.49 21.75 20.90
C GLY A 192 -23.01 22.09 20.70
N ALA A 193 -22.74 23.32 20.28
CA ALA A 193 -21.38 23.80 20.04
C ALA A 193 -20.83 24.51 21.27
N SER A 194 -19.58 24.23 21.67
CA SER A 194 -18.96 24.85 22.85
C SER A 194 -17.46 25.10 22.71
N LEU A 195 -16.99 26.18 23.31
CA LEU A 195 -15.59 26.48 23.62
C LEU A 195 -15.42 26.55 25.13
N LYS A 196 -14.65 25.61 25.68
CA LYS A 196 -14.35 25.46 27.11
C LYS A 196 -12.89 25.83 27.37
N LEU A 197 -12.65 26.68 28.37
CA LEU A 197 -11.31 27.05 28.82
C LEU A 197 -11.07 26.51 30.23
N TYR A 198 -10.02 25.71 30.38
CA TYR A 198 -9.63 25.08 31.64
C TYR A 198 -8.36 25.73 32.21
N ASP A 199 -8.31 25.88 33.53
CA ASP A 199 -7.09 26.28 34.23
C ASP A 199 -6.06 25.14 34.30
N GLU A 200 -4.89 25.44 34.88
CA GLU A 200 -3.81 24.47 34.98
C GLU A 200 -4.14 23.22 35.81
N LYS A 201 -5.11 23.35 36.74
CA LYS A 201 -5.62 22.26 37.58
C LYS A 201 -6.69 21.43 36.84
N GLY A 202 -7.04 21.81 35.61
CA GLY A 202 -8.05 21.16 34.79
C GLY A 202 -9.48 21.54 35.16
N LYS A 203 -9.67 22.67 35.85
CA LYS A 203 -11.00 23.17 36.21
C LYS A 203 -11.51 24.16 35.17
N LEU A 204 -12.76 24.02 34.77
CA LEU A 204 -13.41 24.92 33.83
C LEU A 204 -13.48 26.34 34.43
N ARG A 205 -13.06 27.34 33.65
CA ARG A 205 -13.05 28.76 34.04
C ARG A 205 -13.93 29.62 33.16
N ALA A 206 -14.07 29.25 31.89
CA ALA A 206 -14.96 29.91 30.96
C ALA A 206 -15.59 28.90 30.00
N LEU A 207 -16.84 29.15 29.63
CA LEU A 207 -17.61 28.40 28.64
C LEU A 207 -18.33 29.40 27.74
N LEU A 208 -18.08 29.32 26.44
CA LEU A 208 -18.92 29.91 25.40
C LEU A 208 -19.64 28.76 24.71
N ASN A 209 -20.96 28.80 24.57
CA ASN A 209 -21.70 27.75 23.89
C ASN A 209 -22.91 28.28 23.13
N VAL A 210 -23.41 27.43 22.23
CA VAL A 210 -24.76 27.47 21.68
C VAL A 210 -25.37 26.12 22.00
N SER A 211 -26.46 26.09 22.76
CA SER A 211 -27.13 24.84 23.14
C SER A 211 -27.72 24.15 21.91
N LYS A 212 -28.12 22.88 22.06
CA LYS A 212 -28.87 22.14 21.04
C LYS A 212 -30.17 22.84 20.60
N ASP A 213 -30.74 23.66 21.48
CA ASP A 213 -31.98 24.41 21.24
C ASP A 213 -31.70 25.79 20.60
N GLY A 214 -30.42 26.10 20.33
CA GLY A 214 -29.98 27.33 19.67
C GLY A 214 -29.68 28.49 20.61
N GLU A 215 -29.77 28.29 21.93
CA GLU A 215 -29.57 29.36 22.92
C GLU A 215 -28.07 29.64 23.14
N PRO A 216 -27.59 30.87 22.88
CA PRO A 216 -26.20 31.22 23.13
C PRO A 216 -25.95 31.59 24.60
N GLY A 217 -24.81 31.16 25.12
CA GLY A 217 -24.40 31.44 26.51
C GLY A 217 -22.89 31.67 26.64
N LEU A 218 -22.53 32.60 27.53
CA LEU A 218 -21.15 32.81 27.99
C LEU A 218 -21.14 32.77 29.52
N TYR A 219 -20.34 31.88 30.11
CA TYR A 219 -20.27 31.65 31.54
C TYR A 219 -18.83 31.75 32.04
N PHE A 220 -18.63 32.39 33.19
CA PHE A 220 -17.37 32.41 33.94
C PHE A 220 -17.57 31.69 35.26
N LEU A 221 -16.65 30.79 35.61
CA LEU A 221 -16.76 29.89 36.75
C LEU A 221 -15.61 30.10 37.75
N ASP A 222 -15.93 30.08 39.04
CA ASP A 222 -14.93 30.15 40.12
C ASP A 222 -14.18 28.83 40.33
N GLU A 223 -13.26 28.82 41.31
CA GLU A 223 -12.48 27.63 41.65
C GLU A 223 -13.28 26.40 42.08
N LYS A 224 -14.53 26.57 42.48
CA LYS A 224 -15.45 25.51 42.89
C LYS A 224 -16.36 25.07 41.73
N GLY A 225 -16.26 25.70 40.56
CA GLY A 225 -17.11 25.44 39.41
C GLY A 225 -18.46 26.14 39.48
N LYS A 226 -18.62 27.14 40.37
CA LYS A 226 -19.83 27.94 40.44
C LYS A 226 -19.77 29.08 39.42
N ILE A 227 -20.85 29.30 38.68
CA ILE A 227 -20.99 30.45 37.79
C ILE A 227 -20.93 31.74 38.63
N VAL A 228 -19.95 32.60 38.32
CA VAL A 228 -19.79 33.92 38.95
C VAL A 228 -20.26 35.06 38.06
N LYS A 229 -20.24 34.86 36.74
CA LYS A 229 -20.82 35.76 35.74
C LYS A 229 -21.36 34.96 34.57
N SER A 230 -22.45 35.43 33.98
CA SER A 230 -23.03 34.85 32.78
C SER A 230 -23.67 35.91 31.89
N LEU A 231 -23.63 35.68 30.59
CA LEU A 231 -24.38 36.42 29.59
C LEU A 231 -25.15 35.40 28.75
N THR A 232 -26.47 35.48 28.78
CA THR A 232 -27.38 34.68 27.95
C THR A 232 -28.27 35.63 27.17
N ILE A 233 -28.56 35.30 25.92
CA ILE A 233 -29.49 36.06 25.09
C ILE A 233 -30.75 35.20 24.96
N PRO A 234 -31.92 35.67 25.43
CA PRO A 234 -33.19 34.97 25.27
C PRO A 234 -33.67 34.95 23.81
#